data_AF-R7IGH3-F1
#
_entry.id   AF-R7IGH3-F1
#
_cell.length_a   1.000
_cell.length_b   1.000
_cell.length_c   1.000
_cell.angle_alpha   90.00
_cell.angle_beta   90.00
_cell.angle_gamma   90.00
#
_symmetry.space_group_name_H-M   'P 1'
#
loop_
_entity.id
_entity.type
_entity.pdbx_description
1 polymer ?
#
loop_
_entity_poly.entity_id
_entity_poly.type
_entity_poly.pdbx_seq_one_letter_code
_entity_poly.pdbx_strand_id
1 'polypeptide(L)'
;MTSGNIQVAADEGVLTVSLLQNVNLGTAGSLTIGNVKISGSGINAGGNQITNLGSGVIAEGSKTAVSGGDVYDYLTNTYKGTTTDSSTAVAKIAAGKNAAVSTAEDGTVTVGTTDAATFTSVSADPDQVTAGTVTADQVTVGNTTVSSTGLTTTGTVSAGTVSADSATFGTVTAGNTTVSTSGVTTTGTVSAGTVRAPLDCFVKAFEAAAEKLGIDA
;
A
#
# COMPACT_ATOMS: atom_id res chain seq x y z
N MET A 1 -50.52 48.07 19.19
CA MET A 1 -51.14 48.66 17.99
C MET A 1 -50.43 49.97 17.71
N THR A 2 -49.81 50.12 16.56
CA THR A 2 -49.32 51.43 16.10
C THR A 2 -50.54 52.27 15.70
N SER A 3 -50.66 53.48 16.24
CA SER A 3 -51.63 54.45 15.72
C SER A 3 -51.12 54.99 14.37
N GLY A 4 -52.04 55.40 13.51
CA GLY A 4 -51.70 56.13 12.28
C GLY A 4 -51.55 55.31 11.00
N ASN A 5 -51.77 53.99 10.97
CA ASN A 5 -51.77 53.24 9.70
C ASN A 5 -53.00 53.50 8.80
N ILE A 6 -54.06 54.07 9.38
CA ILE A 6 -55.30 54.41 8.70
C ILE A 6 -55.42 55.93 8.68
N GLN A 7 -55.57 56.50 7.50
CA GLN A 7 -55.97 57.88 7.32
C GLN A 7 -57.49 57.95 7.24
N VAL A 8 -58.06 58.87 8.01
CA VAL A 8 -59.49 59.16 8.00
C VAL A 8 -59.64 60.64 7.68
N ALA A 9 -60.41 60.96 6.65
CA ALA A 9 -60.74 62.33 6.26
C ALA A 9 -62.25 62.44 6.06
N ALA A 10 -62.83 63.58 6.41
CA ALA A 10 -64.24 63.87 6.15
C ALA A 10 -64.33 65.16 5.33
N ASP A 11 -65.04 65.09 4.21
CA ASP A 11 -65.28 66.23 3.33
C ASP A 11 -66.71 66.17 2.79
N GLU A 12 -67.44 67.28 2.86
CA GLU A 12 -68.85 67.40 2.43
C GLU A 12 -69.79 66.24 2.87
N GLY A 13 -69.59 65.71 4.08
CA GLY A 13 -70.40 64.60 4.61
C GLY A 13 -69.99 63.21 4.13
N VAL A 14 -68.93 63.10 3.32
CA VAL A 14 -68.31 61.83 2.92
C VAL A 14 -67.13 61.53 3.83
N LEU A 15 -67.14 60.36 4.44
CA LEU A 15 -66.00 59.83 5.19
C LEU A 15 -65.12 58.99 4.24
N THR A 16 -63.89 59.42 4.04
CA THR A 16 -62.87 58.66 3.34
C THR A 16 -61.97 57.96 4.35
N VAL A 17 -61.84 56.64 4.21
CA VAL A 17 -60.96 55.80 5.03
C VAL A 17 -59.99 55.09 4.10
N SER A 18 -58.69 55.31 4.31
CA SER A 18 -57.63 54.77 3.47
C SER A 18 -56.50 54.21 4.33
N LEU A 19 -55.80 53.20 3.82
CA LEU A 19 -54.49 52.83 4.37
C LEU A 19 -53.47 53.91 3.99
N LEU A 20 -52.57 54.21 4.90
CA LEU A 20 -51.37 54.95 4.52
C LEU A 20 -50.53 54.12 3.56
N GLN A 21 -49.77 54.82 2.69
CA GLN A 21 -48.85 54.19 1.76
C GLN A 21 -47.84 53.26 2.47
N ASN A 22 -47.42 53.65 3.68
CA ASN A 22 -46.55 52.87 4.55
C ASN A 22 -47.33 52.42 5.77
N VAL A 23 -47.52 51.10 5.91
CA VAL A 23 -48.16 50.48 7.07
C VAL A 23 -47.07 49.99 8.02
N ASN A 24 -47.00 50.55 9.23
CA ASN A 24 -46.08 50.11 10.26
C ASN A 24 -46.77 49.09 11.18
N LEU A 25 -46.32 47.84 11.19
CA LEU A 25 -46.92 46.79 12.03
C LEU A 25 -46.36 46.74 13.46
N GLY A 26 -45.31 47.50 13.77
CA GLY A 26 -44.63 47.47 15.06
C GLY A 26 -43.86 46.16 15.31
N THR A 27 -43.24 46.02 16.49
CA THR A 27 -42.37 44.88 16.83
C THR A 27 -43.13 43.56 17.02
N ALA A 28 -44.37 43.62 17.52
CA ALA A 28 -45.25 42.46 17.69
C ALA A 28 -46.12 42.18 16.44
N GLY A 29 -46.06 43.04 15.42
CA GLY A 29 -46.83 42.88 14.20
C GLY A 29 -46.30 41.76 13.31
N SER A 30 -47.17 41.26 12.43
CA SER A 30 -46.79 40.29 11.43
C SER A 30 -47.60 40.44 10.15
N LEU A 31 -46.99 40.11 9.02
CA LEU A 31 -47.68 39.90 7.75
C LEU A 31 -47.76 38.41 7.46
N THR A 32 -48.96 37.91 7.20
CA THR A 32 -49.22 36.50 6.87
C THR A 32 -49.93 36.41 5.52
N ILE A 33 -49.41 35.58 4.62
CA ILE A 33 -50.01 35.29 3.31
C ILE A 33 -50.06 33.77 3.14
N GLY A 34 -51.27 33.20 3.22
CA GLY A 34 -51.41 31.75 3.36
C GLY A 34 -50.65 31.23 4.59
N ASN A 35 -49.72 30.30 4.38
CA ASN A 35 -48.86 29.76 5.44
C ASN A 35 -47.51 30.50 5.58
N VAL A 36 -47.21 31.47 4.71
CA VAL A 36 -45.99 32.28 4.76
C VAL A 36 -46.18 33.41 5.76
N LYS A 37 -45.18 33.65 6.62
CA LYS A 37 -45.26 34.69 7.66
C LYS A 37 -43.96 35.47 7.80
N ILE A 38 -44.08 36.79 7.96
CA ILE A 38 -42.99 37.70 8.34
C ILE A 38 -43.37 38.35 9.67
N SER A 39 -42.50 38.26 10.67
CA SER A 39 -42.71 38.83 12.01
C SER A 39 -41.41 39.31 12.65
N GLY A 40 -41.49 39.87 13.85
CA GLY A 40 -40.30 40.26 14.63
C GLY A 40 -39.31 39.12 14.94
N SER A 41 -39.73 37.86 14.76
CA SER A 41 -38.90 36.66 14.89
C SER A 41 -38.25 36.19 13.57
N GLY A 42 -38.50 36.84 12.44
CA GLY A 42 -37.95 36.48 11.13
C GLY A 42 -38.99 36.05 10.09
N ILE A 43 -38.56 35.21 9.15
CA ILE A 43 -39.34 34.77 7.99
C ILE A 43 -39.62 33.26 8.11
N ASN A 44 -40.88 32.87 7.93
CA ASN A 44 -41.30 31.47 7.80
C ASN A 44 -41.88 31.26 6.39
N ALA A 45 -41.26 30.36 5.61
CA ALA A 45 -41.68 30.04 4.24
C ALA A 45 -42.92 29.14 4.16
N GLY A 46 -43.45 28.66 5.29
CA GLY A 46 -44.68 27.87 5.32
C GLY A 46 -44.59 26.53 4.58
N GLY A 47 -43.39 25.94 4.51
CA GLY A 47 -43.11 24.71 3.76
C GLY A 47 -42.85 24.91 2.26
N ASN A 48 -42.91 26.14 1.74
CA ASN A 48 -42.62 26.43 0.34
C ASN A 48 -41.12 26.55 0.09
N GLN A 49 -40.71 26.31 -1.16
CA GLN A 49 -39.35 26.58 -1.61
C GLN A 49 -39.07 28.09 -1.67
N ILE A 50 -37.87 28.49 -1.27
CA ILE A 50 -37.35 29.85 -1.52
C ILE A 50 -36.48 29.76 -2.77
N THR A 51 -37.06 30.14 -3.91
CA THR A 51 -36.42 30.03 -5.23
C THR A 51 -35.71 31.33 -5.64
N ASN A 52 -34.86 31.26 -6.67
CA ASN A 52 -34.08 32.41 -7.20
C ASN A 52 -33.21 33.10 -6.14
N LEU A 53 -32.65 32.33 -5.20
CA LEU A 53 -31.55 32.81 -4.38
C LEU A 53 -30.33 33.00 -5.28
N GLY A 54 -29.75 34.21 -5.25
CA GLY A 54 -28.41 34.42 -5.79
C GLY A 54 -27.38 33.61 -4.99
N SER A 55 -26.20 33.40 -5.58
CA SER A 55 -25.13 32.67 -4.89
C SER A 55 -24.70 33.36 -3.60
N GLY A 56 -24.63 32.57 -2.53
CA GLY A 56 -24.12 32.99 -1.23
C GLY A 56 -22.65 32.62 -1.02
N VAL A 57 -22.10 33.02 0.12
CA VAL A 57 -20.74 32.66 0.54
C VAL A 57 -20.80 31.54 1.59
N ILE A 58 -20.14 30.42 1.30
CA ILE A 58 -19.91 29.33 2.27
C ILE A 58 -18.53 29.56 2.89
N ALA A 59 -18.50 30.25 4.03
CA ALA A 59 -17.29 30.52 4.80
C ALA A 59 -17.63 30.69 6.29
N GLU A 60 -16.63 30.54 7.15
CA GLU A 60 -16.79 30.78 8.59
C GLU A 60 -17.38 32.16 8.86
N GLY A 61 -18.41 32.22 9.70
CA GLY A 61 -19.08 33.46 10.09
C GLY A 61 -20.08 34.05 9.07
N SER A 62 -20.22 33.47 7.86
CA SER A 62 -21.15 33.97 6.84
C SER A 62 -22.61 34.03 7.33
N LYS A 63 -23.34 35.08 6.91
CA LYS A 63 -24.77 35.31 7.21
C LYS A 63 -25.65 35.33 5.95
N THR A 64 -25.07 35.04 4.78
CA THR A 64 -25.81 34.99 3.52
C THR A 64 -26.57 33.67 3.41
N ALA A 65 -27.78 33.70 2.83
CA ALA A 65 -28.40 32.48 2.35
C ALA A 65 -27.57 31.88 1.21
N VAL A 66 -27.54 30.56 1.11
CA VAL A 66 -26.86 29.83 0.04
C VAL A 66 -27.89 29.04 -0.76
N SER A 67 -27.69 28.97 -2.07
CA SER A 67 -28.51 28.16 -2.96
C SER A 67 -28.09 26.69 -2.91
N GLY A 68 -28.92 25.80 -3.46
CA GLY A 68 -28.53 24.39 -3.64
C GLY A 68 -27.32 24.21 -4.56
N GLY A 69 -27.11 25.13 -5.52
CA GLY A 69 -25.93 25.15 -6.40
C GLY A 69 -24.64 25.41 -5.62
N ASP A 70 -24.64 26.39 -4.71
CA ASP A 70 -23.48 26.70 -3.89
C ASP A 70 -23.05 25.49 -3.03
N VAL A 71 -24.04 24.78 -2.45
CA VAL A 71 -23.79 23.57 -1.65
C VAL A 71 -23.26 22.42 -2.52
N TYR A 72 -23.82 22.23 -3.72
CA TYR A 72 -23.37 21.22 -4.67
C TYR A 72 -21.93 21.47 -5.12
N ASP A 73 -21.57 22.72 -5.43
CA ASP A 73 -20.22 23.11 -5.82
C ASP A 73 -19.24 22.93 -4.67
N TYR A 74 -19.60 23.32 -3.44
CA TYR A 74 -18.76 23.09 -2.26
C TYR A 74 -18.51 21.60 -2.02
N LEU A 75 -19.56 20.76 -2.06
CA LEU A 75 -19.45 19.31 -1.88
C LEU A 75 -18.60 18.69 -3.00
N THR A 76 -18.82 19.10 -4.25
CA THR A 76 -18.04 18.65 -5.40
C THR A 76 -16.57 19.02 -5.24
N ASN A 77 -16.25 20.27 -4.95
CA ASN A 77 -14.86 20.72 -4.87
C ASN A 77 -14.14 20.20 -3.60
N THR A 78 -14.86 19.94 -2.51
CA THR A 78 -14.28 19.45 -1.25
C THR A 78 -14.17 17.93 -1.20
N TYR A 79 -15.13 17.20 -1.78
CA TYR A 79 -15.26 15.74 -1.63
C TYR A 79 -15.23 14.96 -2.94
N LYS A 80 -15.36 15.58 -4.12
CA LYS A 80 -14.99 14.92 -5.40
C LYS A 80 -13.50 15.10 -5.69
N GLY A 81 -12.69 15.01 -4.64
CA GLY A 81 -11.35 14.48 -4.73
C GLY A 81 -11.47 13.05 -5.24
N THR A 82 -11.11 12.89 -6.50
CA THR A 82 -10.98 11.64 -7.21
C THR A 82 -10.30 10.57 -6.34
N THR A 83 -10.66 9.32 -6.62
CA THR A 83 -10.03 8.08 -6.18
C THR A 83 -8.55 7.95 -6.61
N THR A 84 -7.75 9.01 -6.47
CA THR A 84 -6.33 9.05 -6.85
C THR A 84 -5.46 9.97 -5.99
N ASP A 85 -5.97 11.00 -5.28
CA ASP A 85 -5.09 11.90 -4.51
C ASP A 85 -5.78 12.53 -3.27
N SER A 86 -6.11 11.73 -2.26
CA SER A 86 -6.43 12.26 -0.92
C SER A 86 -5.13 12.55 -0.16
N SER A 87 -4.79 13.84 -0.07
CA SER A 87 -3.56 14.38 0.53
C SER A 87 -3.46 14.27 2.06
N THR A 88 -4.34 13.51 2.74
CA THR A 88 -4.41 13.48 4.20
C THR A 88 -4.72 12.10 4.79
N ALA A 89 -3.92 11.06 4.49
CA ALA A 89 -3.64 9.92 5.39
C ALA A 89 -2.74 8.88 4.70
N VAL A 90 -1.59 8.57 5.33
CA VAL A 90 -0.69 7.40 5.16
C VAL A 90 -0.28 6.96 3.73
N ALA A 91 1.02 7.13 3.45
CA ALA A 91 1.79 6.67 2.27
C ALA A 91 1.52 7.41 0.95
N LYS A 92 2.43 8.33 0.60
CA LYS A 92 2.53 8.90 -0.77
C LYS A 92 2.97 7.81 -1.74
N ILE A 93 2.02 7.23 -2.45
CA ILE A 93 2.31 6.44 -3.64
C ILE A 93 1.62 7.14 -4.80
N ALA A 94 2.34 8.00 -5.51
CA ALA A 94 1.82 8.59 -6.73
C ALA A 94 1.59 7.48 -7.75
N ALA A 95 0.36 7.34 -8.24
CA ALA A 95 0.05 6.44 -9.34
C ALA A 95 0.95 6.78 -10.54
N GLY A 96 1.64 5.79 -11.09
CA GLY A 96 2.52 5.97 -12.26
C GLY A 96 4.01 6.07 -11.98
N LYS A 97 4.47 5.93 -10.72
CA LYS A 97 5.88 5.59 -10.42
C LYS A 97 5.97 4.29 -9.64
N ASN A 98 6.05 3.18 -10.38
CA ASN A 98 6.36 1.80 -9.99
C ASN A 98 5.56 1.18 -8.83
N ALA A 99 4.59 1.88 -8.25
CA ALA A 99 3.68 1.32 -7.28
C ALA A 99 2.23 1.65 -7.65
N ALA A 100 1.40 0.61 -7.69
CA ALA A 100 -0.04 0.67 -7.89
C ALA A 100 -0.70 0.39 -6.54
N VAL A 101 -1.54 1.32 -6.11
CA VAL A 101 -2.39 1.14 -4.93
C VAL A 101 -3.81 0.98 -5.42
N SER A 102 -4.44 -0.13 -5.09
CA SER A 102 -5.85 -0.38 -5.40
C SER A 102 -6.60 -0.70 -4.13
N THR A 103 -7.78 -0.11 -3.98
CA THR A 103 -8.70 -0.39 -2.88
C THR A 103 -9.85 -1.22 -3.44
N ALA A 104 -10.09 -2.39 -2.86
CA ALA A 104 -11.26 -3.22 -3.21
C ALA A 104 -12.54 -2.65 -2.58
N GLU A 105 -13.71 -3.05 -3.08
CA GLU A 105 -15.02 -2.64 -2.53
C GLU A 105 -15.19 -2.95 -1.03
N ASP A 106 -14.47 -3.95 -0.51
CA ASP A 106 -14.50 -4.33 0.91
C ASP A 106 -13.54 -3.50 1.79
N GLY A 107 -12.86 -2.52 1.21
CA GLY A 107 -11.89 -1.66 1.90
C GLY A 107 -10.47 -2.23 1.96
N THR A 108 -10.21 -3.39 1.37
CA THR A 108 -8.85 -3.96 1.32
C THR A 108 -7.94 -3.11 0.44
N VAL A 109 -6.79 -2.67 0.98
CA VAL A 109 -5.77 -1.92 0.24
C VAL A 109 -4.69 -2.88 -0.26
N THR A 110 -4.51 -2.97 -1.57
CA THR A 110 -3.42 -3.71 -2.21
C THR A 110 -2.36 -2.73 -2.68
N VAL A 111 -1.11 -2.99 -2.33
CA VAL A 111 0.06 -2.23 -2.81
C VAL A 111 0.92 -3.16 -3.65
N GLY A 112 0.94 -2.95 -4.96
CA GLY A 112 1.72 -3.72 -5.92
C GLY A 112 2.64 -2.83 -6.75
N THR A 113 3.41 -3.42 -7.65
CA THR A 113 4.28 -2.71 -8.60
C THR A 113 3.86 -3.07 -10.03
N THR A 114 3.62 -2.10 -10.90
CA THR A 114 3.20 -2.35 -12.30
C THR A 114 4.35 -2.69 -13.24
N ASP A 115 5.58 -2.34 -12.87
CA ASP A 115 6.82 -2.60 -13.62
C ASP A 115 7.94 -3.04 -12.66
N ALA A 116 9.13 -3.32 -13.18
CA ALA A 116 10.33 -3.62 -12.39
C ALA A 116 10.57 -2.54 -11.32
N ALA A 117 10.52 -2.93 -10.04
CA ALA A 117 10.72 -2.04 -8.92
C ALA A 117 12.17 -2.04 -8.46
N THR A 118 12.76 -0.85 -8.33
CA THR A 118 14.06 -0.66 -7.70
C THR A 118 13.86 -0.09 -6.31
N PHE A 119 14.19 -0.86 -5.29
CA PHE A 119 14.15 -0.42 -3.90
C PHE A 119 15.54 0.08 -3.47
N THR A 120 15.63 1.26 -2.86
CA THR A 120 16.89 1.73 -2.25
C THR A 120 17.22 0.94 -0.99
N SER A 121 16.20 0.54 -0.24
CA SER A 121 16.31 -0.37 0.90
C SER A 121 14.98 -1.07 1.11
N VAL A 122 15.05 -2.33 1.55
CA VAL A 122 13.92 -3.07 2.10
C VAL A 122 14.41 -3.57 3.46
N SER A 123 13.82 -3.05 4.53
CA SER A 123 14.20 -3.40 5.91
C SER A 123 12.97 -3.89 6.63
N ALA A 124 13.06 -5.09 7.20
CA ALA A 124 12.22 -5.49 8.31
C ALA A 124 13.07 -5.32 9.57
N ASP A 125 12.56 -4.58 10.57
CA ASP A 125 13.21 -4.40 11.86
C ASP A 125 12.19 -4.80 12.94
N PRO A 126 12.45 -5.84 13.76
CA PRO A 126 13.69 -6.62 13.86
C PRO A 126 13.77 -7.85 12.94
N ASP A 127 12.73 -8.10 12.15
CA ASP A 127 12.47 -9.40 11.51
C ASP A 127 13.11 -9.59 10.12
N GLN A 128 12.89 -10.77 9.53
CA GLN A 128 13.31 -11.10 8.17
C GLN A 128 12.25 -10.68 7.15
N VAL A 129 12.70 -10.26 5.97
CA VAL A 129 11.82 -10.13 4.80
C VAL A 129 11.43 -11.54 4.35
N THR A 130 10.22 -11.98 4.74
CA THR A 130 9.67 -13.27 4.30
C THR A 130 8.89 -13.05 3.01
N ALA A 131 9.44 -13.51 1.88
CA ALA A 131 8.71 -13.59 0.62
C ALA A 131 8.10 -15.00 0.47
N GLY A 132 6.87 -15.09 -0.03
CA GLY A 132 6.23 -16.37 -0.32
C GLY A 132 6.94 -17.10 -1.46
N THR A 133 6.68 -16.70 -2.70
CA THR A 133 7.38 -17.22 -3.89
C THR A 133 8.16 -16.09 -4.55
N VAL A 134 9.46 -16.32 -4.80
CA VAL A 134 10.32 -15.39 -5.54
C VAL A 134 10.65 -16.04 -6.89
N THR A 135 10.07 -15.51 -7.97
CA THR A 135 10.43 -15.89 -9.34
C THR A 135 11.45 -14.90 -9.86
N ALA A 136 12.74 -15.23 -9.74
CA ALA A 136 13.84 -14.41 -10.23
C ALA A 136 14.83 -15.29 -11.01
N ASP A 137 15.43 -14.73 -12.07
CA ASP A 137 16.51 -15.40 -12.82
C ASP A 137 17.73 -15.67 -11.92
N GLN A 138 17.98 -14.75 -10.98
CA GLN A 138 19.09 -14.75 -10.05
C GLN A 138 18.77 -13.99 -8.77
N VAL A 139 19.27 -14.47 -7.65
CA VAL A 139 19.28 -13.76 -6.36
C VAL A 139 20.73 -13.61 -5.92
N THR A 140 21.21 -12.36 -5.89
CA THR A 140 22.56 -12.03 -5.42
C THR A 140 22.49 -11.31 -4.07
N VAL A 141 23.18 -11.86 -3.09
CA VAL A 141 23.36 -11.27 -1.75
C VAL A 141 24.87 -11.15 -1.50
N GLY A 142 25.38 -9.92 -1.56
CA GLY A 142 26.81 -9.66 -1.45
C GLY A 142 27.60 -10.34 -2.59
N ASN A 143 28.47 -11.28 -2.23
CA ASN A 143 29.30 -12.06 -3.15
C ASN A 143 28.75 -13.47 -3.42
N THR A 144 27.52 -13.75 -2.98
CA THR A 144 26.84 -15.04 -3.17
C THR A 144 25.66 -14.86 -4.09
N THR A 145 25.52 -15.78 -5.04
CA THR A 145 24.67 -15.63 -6.21
C THR A 145 24.02 -16.98 -6.50
N VAL A 146 22.69 -17.05 -6.38
CA VAL A 146 21.88 -18.25 -6.63
C VAL A 146 21.11 -18.07 -7.93
N SER A 147 21.33 -18.98 -8.88
CA SER A 147 20.76 -18.93 -10.22
C SER A 147 20.24 -20.29 -10.68
N SER A 148 19.68 -20.34 -11.88
CA SER A 148 19.36 -21.58 -12.60
C SER A 148 20.58 -22.47 -12.87
N THR A 149 21.81 -21.94 -12.84
CA THR A 149 23.05 -22.72 -13.02
C THR A 149 23.69 -23.15 -11.71
N GLY A 150 23.11 -22.76 -10.56
CA GLY A 150 23.54 -23.16 -9.22
C GLY A 150 24.02 -22.00 -8.35
N LEU A 151 24.81 -22.33 -7.32
CA LEU A 151 25.36 -21.43 -6.32
C LEU A 151 26.77 -20.99 -6.70
N THR A 152 27.00 -19.68 -6.86
CA THR A 152 28.33 -19.08 -6.99
C THR A 152 28.63 -18.25 -5.75
N THR A 153 29.79 -18.46 -5.12
CA THR A 153 30.29 -17.61 -4.05
C THR A 153 31.81 -17.54 -4.08
N THR A 154 32.38 -16.42 -3.64
CA THR A 154 33.82 -16.30 -3.39
C THR A 154 34.21 -16.74 -1.99
N GLY A 155 33.23 -17.03 -1.12
CA GLY A 155 33.41 -17.44 0.26
C GLY A 155 33.30 -18.95 0.47
N THR A 156 33.34 -19.37 1.74
CA THR A 156 33.05 -20.76 2.13
C THR A 156 31.54 -21.02 2.09
N VAL A 157 31.14 -22.15 1.53
CA VAL A 157 29.78 -22.66 1.66
C VAL A 157 29.74 -23.60 2.86
N SER A 158 29.05 -23.21 3.94
CA SER A 158 28.82 -24.07 5.09
C SER A 158 27.43 -24.69 4.99
N ALA A 159 27.36 -25.96 4.58
CA ALA A 159 26.12 -26.75 4.56
C ALA A 159 26.17 -27.81 5.67
N GLY A 160 25.11 -27.94 6.47
CA GLY A 160 25.04 -28.97 7.52
C GLY A 160 25.01 -30.38 6.93
N THR A 161 24.06 -30.64 6.05
CA THR A 161 24.00 -31.84 5.22
C THR A 161 23.62 -31.45 3.79
N VAL A 162 24.29 -32.04 2.80
CA VAL A 162 23.88 -31.93 1.39
C VAL A 162 23.17 -33.23 1.04
N SER A 163 21.84 -33.20 0.99
CA SER A 163 21.02 -34.33 0.56
C SER A 163 20.49 -34.04 -0.84
N ALA A 164 20.88 -34.84 -1.81
CA ALA A 164 20.44 -34.73 -3.20
C ALA A 164 20.14 -36.13 -3.73
N ASP A 165 19.10 -36.26 -4.58
CA ASP A 165 18.75 -37.51 -5.26
C ASP A 165 19.88 -37.96 -6.21
N SER A 166 20.53 -36.98 -6.85
CA SER A 166 21.80 -37.16 -7.54
C SER A 166 22.63 -35.89 -7.43
N ALA A 167 23.94 -36.04 -7.24
CA ALA A 167 24.87 -34.92 -7.23
C ALA A 167 25.98 -35.19 -8.26
N THR A 168 26.16 -34.24 -9.19
CA THR A 168 27.26 -34.27 -10.15
C THR A 168 28.27 -33.22 -9.74
N PHE A 169 29.48 -33.65 -9.40
CA PHE A 169 30.58 -32.76 -9.08
C PHE A 169 31.65 -32.87 -10.16
N GLY A 170 32.18 -31.75 -10.64
CA GLY A 170 33.37 -31.75 -11.48
C GLY A 170 34.60 -32.17 -10.67
N THR A 171 34.95 -31.37 -9.67
CA THR A 171 36.00 -31.64 -8.70
C THR A 171 35.58 -31.08 -7.34
N VAL A 172 35.59 -31.90 -6.28
CA VAL A 172 35.42 -31.44 -4.91
C VAL A 172 36.76 -31.49 -4.21
N THR A 173 37.32 -30.34 -3.85
CA THR A 173 38.54 -30.26 -3.04
C THR A 173 38.16 -29.87 -1.62
N ALA A 174 38.20 -30.82 -0.70
CA ALA A 174 37.99 -30.63 0.73
C ALA A 174 39.34 -30.82 1.45
N GLY A 175 40.05 -29.72 1.70
CA GLY A 175 41.39 -29.76 2.30
C GLY A 175 42.37 -30.55 1.43
N ASN A 176 42.88 -31.67 1.94
CA ASN A 176 43.83 -32.56 1.26
C ASN A 176 43.15 -33.70 0.47
N THR A 177 41.81 -33.71 0.39
CA THR A 177 41.03 -34.72 -0.33
C THR A 177 40.39 -34.11 -1.57
N THR A 178 40.65 -34.71 -2.73
CA THR A 178 39.99 -34.39 -4.00
C THR A 178 39.11 -35.57 -4.41
N VAL A 179 37.82 -35.31 -4.62
CA VAL A 179 36.86 -36.26 -5.21
C VAL A 179 36.58 -35.84 -6.66
N SER A 180 36.74 -36.77 -7.59
CA SER A 180 36.47 -36.57 -9.02
C SER A 180 35.80 -37.80 -9.61
N THR A 181 35.44 -37.74 -10.90
CA THR A 181 34.95 -38.90 -11.66
C THR A 181 35.96 -40.05 -11.73
N SER A 182 37.25 -39.77 -11.52
CA SER A 182 38.33 -40.75 -11.51
C SER A 182 38.58 -41.38 -10.12
N GLY A 183 37.80 -40.97 -9.10
CA GLY A 183 37.89 -41.49 -7.73
C GLY A 183 38.30 -40.44 -6.69
N VAL A 184 38.70 -40.93 -5.51
CA VAL A 184 39.14 -40.12 -4.36
C VAL A 184 40.65 -40.12 -4.29
N THR A 185 41.26 -38.93 -4.27
CA THR A 185 42.71 -38.74 -4.08
C THR A 185 42.95 -37.95 -2.81
N THR A 186 43.86 -38.41 -1.96
CA THR A 186 44.25 -37.70 -0.73
C THR A 186 45.76 -37.48 -0.70
N THR A 187 46.24 -36.31 -0.30
CA THR A 187 47.67 -36.06 -0.09
C THR A 187 48.14 -36.34 1.36
N GLY A 188 47.23 -36.80 2.23
CA GLY A 188 47.51 -37.19 3.62
C GLY A 188 47.36 -38.70 3.88
N THR A 189 47.58 -39.12 5.13
CA THR A 189 47.35 -40.50 5.58
C THR A 189 45.86 -40.85 5.52
N VAL A 190 45.54 -41.97 4.86
CA VAL A 190 44.17 -42.50 4.78
C VAL A 190 43.94 -43.43 5.97
N SER A 191 43.04 -43.05 6.88
CA SER A 191 42.51 -43.97 7.90
C SER A 191 41.30 -44.69 7.31
N ALA A 192 41.55 -45.82 6.65
CA ALA A 192 40.49 -46.70 6.19
C ALA A 192 40.15 -47.72 7.28
N GLY A 193 38.87 -48.11 7.36
CA GLY A 193 38.47 -49.30 8.12
C GLY A 193 38.96 -50.59 7.44
N THR A 194 38.08 -51.54 7.20
CA THR A 194 38.45 -52.76 6.47
C THR A 194 38.62 -52.49 4.98
N VAL A 195 39.87 -52.57 4.49
CA VAL A 195 40.15 -52.62 3.05
C VAL A 195 40.06 -54.07 2.59
N ARG A 196 39.16 -54.38 1.66
CA ARG A 196 39.00 -55.72 1.10
C ARG A 196 39.60 -55.76 -0.31
N ALA A 197 40.82 -56.28 -0.43
CA ALA A 197 41.47 -56.53 -1.71
C ALA A 197 41.26 -58.01 -2.11
N PRO A 198 41.30 -58.35 -3.43
CA PRO A 198 41.36 -59.74 -3.88
C PRO A 198 42.58 -60.44 -3.28
N LEU A 199 42.46 -61.71 -2.91
CA LEU A 199 43.56 -62.52 -2.34
C LEU A 199 44.82 -62.49 -3.24
N ASP A 200 44.61 -62.45 -4.56
CA ASP A 200 45.66 -62.40 -5.58
C ASP A 200 46.53 -61.12 -5.49
N CYS A 201 45.93 -60.00 -5.07
CA CYS A 201 46.69 -58.76 -4.81
C CYS A 201 47.54 -58.87 -3.54
N PHE A 202 47.04 -59.56 -2.51
CA PHE A 202 47.80 -59.79 -1.28
C PHE A 202 49.00 -60.70 -1.53
N VAL A 203 48.82 -61.77 -2.30
CA VAL A 203 49.88 -62.70 -2.67
C VAL A 203 50.98 -61.98 -3.45
N LYS A 204 50.62 -61.23 -4.50
CA LYS A 204 51.61 -60.47 -5.31
C LYS A 204 52.35 -59.40 -4.49
N ALA A 205 51.66 -58.74 -3.56
CA ALA A 205 52.30 -57.76 -2.69
C ALA A 205 53.29 -58.42 -1.71
N PHE A 206 52.95 -59.60 -1.21
CA PHE A 206 53.81 -60.39 -0.35
C PHE A 206 55.03 -60.93 -1.09
N GLU A 207 54.84 -61.51 -2.27
CA GLU A 207 55.93 -61.98 -3.14
C GLU A 207 56.90 -60.85 -3.49
N ALA A 208 56.39 -59.68 -3.90
CA ALA A 208 57.22 -58.51 -4.20
C ALA A 208 57.98 -57.97 -2.97
N ALA A 209 57.43 -58.15 -1.77
CA ALA A 209 58.11 -57.79 -0.52
C ALA A 209 59.20 -58.82 -0.15
N ALA A 210 58.91 -60.12 -0.33
CA ALA A 210 59.86 -61.20 -0.11
C ALA A 210 61.08 -61.08 -1.03
N GLU A 211 60.86 -60.79 -2.32
CA GLU A 211 61.91 -60.54 -3.31
C GLU A 211 62.83 -59.38 -2.91
N LYS A 212 62.26 -58.27 -2.44
CA LYS A 212 63.04 -57.10 -1.95
C LYS A 212 63.83 -57.38 -0.68
N LEU A 213 63.40 -58.35 0.12
CA LEU A 213 64.08 -58.77 1.34
C LEU A 213 65.07 -59.91 1.10
N GLY A 214 65.18 -60.41 -0.14
CA GLY A 214 66.02 -61.57 -0.48
C GLY A 214 65.55 -62.85 0.19
N ILE A 215 64.27 -62.92 0.54
CA ILE A 215 63.63 -64.11 1.10
C ILE A 215 63.09 -64.87 -0.11
N ASP A 216 63.65 -66.04 -0.39
CA ASP A 216 63.10 -66.95 -1.40
C ASP A 216 61.70 -67.36 -0.92
N ALA A 217 60.68 -67.13 -1.76
CA ALA A 217 59.28 -67.30 -1.40
C ALA A 217 58.89 -68.78 -1.23
#